data_AF-I4A766-F1
#
_entry.id   AF-I4A766-F1
#
_cell.length_a   1.000
_cell.length_b   1.000
_cell.length_c   1.000
_cell.angle_alpha   90.00
_cell.angle_beta   90.00
_cell.angle_gamma   90.00
#
_symmetry.space_group_name_H-M   'P 1'
#
loop_
_entity.id
_entity.type
_entity.pdbx_description
1 polymer ?
#
loop_
_entity_poly.entity_id
_entity_poly.type
_entity_poly.pdbx_seq_one_letter_code
_entity_poly.pdbx_strand_id
1 'polypeptide(L)'
;MNSFDKKIQTRLRMHPEMLRNILTEPNEETLTTLTRYKVFESKGAYLSQLLLSLLPQWEYLACEGNAYLGQILRDLEKAPISPVPHESDFLRANLLRIRILAETPGVFPFSPFIIQEHLLNFLEGADLIADLPQLTVIHFSRDELRPLASELAQYRLSPLSRRYVQNLFHQERQEAILSNLAYLCKNYPLLGTCRQAYALLLSLDNIENWSKHPFCLRLVSNRFWDYRAKEIL
;
A
#
# COMPACT_ATOMS: atom_id res chain seq x y z
N MET A 1 -0.76 -34.03 -9.93
CA MET A 1 -2.15 -33.58 -9.74
C MET A 1 -3.08 -34.67 -10.27
N ASN A 2 -3.90 -35.27 -9.40
CA ASN A 2 -4.75 -36.40 -9.79
C ASN A 2 -6.01 -35.91 -10.55
N SER A 3 -6.81 -36.84 -11.10
CA SER A 3 -8.02 -36.48 -11.87
C SER A 3 -9.07 -35.74 -11.03
N PHE A 4 -9.09 -35.93 -9.71
CA PHE A 4 -10.03 -35.29 -8.80
C PHE A 4 -9.64 -33.83 -8.53
N ASP A 5 -8.35 -33.58 -8.28
CA ASP A 5 -7.81 -32.24 -8.10
C ASP A 5 -8.03 -31.37 -9.35
N LYS A 6 -7.91 -31.96 -10.55
CA LYS A 6 -8.24 -31.28 -11.82
C LYS A 6 -9.71 -30.88 -11.89
N LYS A 7 -10.65 -31.73 -11.44
CA LYS A 7 -12.08 -31.40 -11.43
C LYS A 7 -12.40 -30.26 -10.46
N ILE A 8 -11.78 -30.27 -9.27
CA ILE A 8 -11.95 -29.18 -8.29
C ILE A 8 -11.36 -27.88 -8.82
N GLN A 9 -10.15 -27.91 -9.35
CA GLN A 9 -9.53 -26.75 -9.98
C GLN A 9 -10.42 -26.15 -11.08
N THR A 10 -11.00 -26.98 -11.95
CA THR A 10 -11.94 -26.50 -12.97
C THR A 10 -13.20 -25.89 -12.34
N ARG A 11 -13.79 -26.51 -11.32
CA ARG A 11 -14.96 -25.93 -10.63
C ARG A 11 -14.66 -24.57 -10.01
N LEU A 12 -13.55 -24.43 -9.28
CA LEU A 12 -13.14 -23.17 -8.67
C LEU A 12 -12.94 -22.06 -9.70
N ARG A 13 -12.45 -22.41 -10.91
CA ARG A 13 -12.30 -21.47 -12.01
C ARG A 13 -13.62 -21.10 -12.69
N MET A 14 -14.55 -22.04 -12.79
CA MET A 14 -15.83 -21.85 -13.48
C MET A 14 -16.91 -21.20 -12.59
N HIS A 15 -16.72 -21.17 -11.27
CA HIS A 15 -17.70 -20.65 -10.31
C HIS A 15 -17.10 -19.52 -9.47
N PRO A 16 -17.18 -18.26 -9.93
CA PRO A 16 -16.58 -17.12 -9.24
C PRO A 16 -17.14 -16.90 -7.83
N GLU A 17 -18.42 -17.21 -7.58
CA GLU A 17 -19.00 -17.12 -6.23
C GLU A 17 -18.41 -18.15 -5.25
N MET A 18 -18.03 -19.33 -5.73
CA MET A 18 -17.37 -20.33 -4.89
C MET A 18 -15.98 -19.84 -4.47
N LEU A 19 -15.24 -19.24 -5.41
CA LEU A 19 -13.96 -18.63 -5.12
C LEU A 19 -14.10 -17.41 -4.21
N ARG A 20 -15.14 -16.59 -4.41
CA ARG A 20 -15.48 -15.46 -3.53
C ARG A 20 -15.67 -15.92 -2.09
N ASN A 21 -16.51 -16.92 -1.86
CA ASN A 21 -16.77 -17.45 -0.53
C ASN A 21 -15.50 -17.94 0.18
N ILE A 22 -14.59 -18.59 -0.55
CA ILE A 22 -13.30 -19.05 -0.03
C ILE A 22 -12.39 -17.87 0.36
N LEU A 23 -12.49 -16.76 -0.39
CA LEU A 23 -11.65 -15.58 -0.23
C LEU A 23 -12.23 -14.53 0.72
N THR A 24 -13.52 -14.58 1.08
CA THR A 24 -14.16 -13.57 1.94
C THR A 24 -13.51 -13.48 3.31
N GLU A 25 -13.15 -14.62 3.90
CA GLU A 25 -12.50 -14.70 5.23
C GLU A 25 -11.27 -15.62 5.17
N PRO A 26 -10.12 -15.12 4.70
CA PRO A 26 -8.91 -15.92 4.57
C PRO A 26 -8.46 -16.55 5.89
N ASN A 27 -8.21 -17.86 5.84
CA ASN A 27 -7.63 -18.64 6.93
C ASN A 27 -6.61 -19.67 6.38
N GLU A 28 -6.12 -20.55 7.25
CA GLU A 28 -5.15 -21.60 6.88
C GLU A 28 -5.71 -22.59 5.82
N GLU A 29 -6.98 -22.96 5.92
CA GLU A 29 -7.65 -23.83 4.95
C GLU A 29 -7.79 -23.15 3.59
N THR A 30 -8.07 -21.85 3.58
CA THR A 30 -8.09 -21.02 2.37
C THR A 30 -6.75 -21.11 1.65
N LEU A 31 -5.64 -20.83 2.34
CA LEU A 31 -4.29 -20.90 1.76
C LEU A 31 -3.94 -22.29 1.23
N THR A 32 -4.25 -23.32 2.01
CA THR A 32 -4.02 -24.71 1.61
C THR A 32 -4.78 -25.04 0.32
N THR A 33 -6.03 -24.58 0.22
CA THR A 33 -6.88 -24.77 -0.95
C THR A 33 -6.32 -24.03 -2.17
N LEU A 34 -5.98 -22.74 -2.02
CA LEU A 34 -5.47 -21.92 -3.12
C LEU A 34 -4.15 -22.46 -3.68
N THR A 35 -3.25 -22.87 -2.78
CA THR A 35 -1.94 -23.45 -3.12
C THR A 35 -2.09 -24.81 -3.80
N ARG A 36 -2.88 -25.71 -3.20
CA ARG A 36 -3.09 -27.08 -3.73
C ARG A 36 -3.69 -27.06 -5.14
N TYR A 37 -4.64 -26.17 -5.40
CA TYR A 37 -5.34 -26.10 -6.67
C TYR A 37 -4.80 -25.03 -7.62
N LYS A 38 -3.70 -24.33 -7.28
CA LYS A 38 -3.03 -23.33 -8.14
C LYS A 38 -4.03 -22.36 -8.76
N VAL A 39 -4.88 -21.78 -7.90
CA VAL A 39 -6.06 -21.01 -8.34
C VAL A 39 -5.65 -19.76 -9.13
N PHE A 40 -4.59 -19.08 -8.71
CA PHE A 40 -4.13 -17.83 -9.36
C PHE A 40 -3.15 -18.03 -10.52
N GLU A 41 -2.66 -19.26 -10.77
CA GLU A 41 -1.75 -19.53 -11.89
C GLU A 41 -2.46 -19.64 -13.25
N SER A 42 -3.80 -19.58 -13.28
CA SER A 42 -4.56 -19.71 -14.52
C SER A 42 -4.67 -18.40 -15.28
N LYS A 43 -4.34 -18.42 -16.57
CA LYS A 43 -4.57 -17.32 -17.51
C LYS A 43 -6.08 -17.11 -17.70
N GLY A 44 -6.70 -16.20 -16.95
CA GLY A 44 -8.13 -15.89 -17.07
C GLY A 44 -8.47 -14.49 -16.60
N ALA A 45 -9.38 -13.83 -17.31
CA ALA A 45 -9.73 -12.41 -17.17
C ALA A 45 -10.72 -12.07 -16.03
N TYR A 46 -11.05 -13.02 -15.14
CA TYR A 46 -12.15 -12.88 -14.16
C TYR A 46 -11.71 -12.48 -12.75
N LEU A 47 -10.41 -12.33 -12.49
CA LEU A 47 -9.93 -11.99 -11.14
C LEU A 47 -10.28 -10.56 -10.76
N SER A 48 -10.32 -9.63 -11.71
CA SER A 48 -10.51 -8.21 -11.41
C SER A 48 -11.85 -7.90 -10.73
N GLN A 49 -12.97 -8.34 -11.32
CA GLN A 49 -14.31 -8.12 -10.76
C GLN A 49 -14.48 -8.79 -9.38
N LEU A 50 -13.93 -10.00 -9.24
CA LEU A 50 -13.92 -10.72 -7.97
C LEU A 50 -13.16 -9.92 -6.90
N LEU A 51 -11.93 -9.50 -7.20
CA LEU A 51 -11.06 -8.76 -6.28
C LEU A 51 -11.67 -7.40 -5.91
N LEU A 52 -12.25 -6.67 -6.87
CA LEU A 52 -12.97 -5.42 -6.61
C LEU A 52 -14.09 -5.61 -5.58
N SER A 53 -14.83 -6.71 -5.67
CA SER A 53 -15.90 -7.01 -4.70
C SER A 53 -15.39 -7.39 -3.31
N LEU A 54 -14.14 -7.81 -3.20
CA LEU A 54 -13.49 -8.26 -1.96
C LEU A 54 -12.73 -7.13 -1.26
N LEU A 55 -12.31 -6.08 -1.98
CA LEU A 55 -11.49 -4.99 -1.44
C LEU A 55 -11.99 -4.42 -0.10
N PRO A 56 -13.29 -4.07 0.09
CA PRO A 56 -13.74 -3.49 1.36
C PRO A 56 -13.58 -4.46 2.54
N GLN A 57 -13.91 -5.73 2.32
CA GLN A 57 -13.79 -6.77 3.35
C GLN A 57 -12.33 -7.06 3.67
N TRP A 58 -11.48 -7.16 2.64
CA TRP A 58 -10.05 -7.41 2.80
C TRP A 58 -9.34 -6.26 3.51
N GLU A 59 -9.70 -5.01 3.20
CA GLU A 59 -9.20 -3.85 3.93
C GLU A 59 -9.54 -3.96 5.42
N TYR A 60 -10.79 -4.28 5.76
CA TYR A 60 -11.21 -4.47 7.16
C TYR A 60 -10.42 -5.59 7.85
N LEU A 61 -10.29 -6.76 7.21
CA LEU A 61 -9.52 -7.89 7.75
C LEU A 61 -8.02 -7.57 7.92
N ALA A 62 -7.45 -6.77 7.03
CA ALA A 62 -6.07 -6.33 7.14
C ALA A 62 -5.88 -5.37 8.34
N CYS A 63 -6.85 -4.47 8.58
CA CYS A 63 -6.88 -3.61 9.76
C CYS A 63 -6.96 -4.43 11.06
N GLU A 64 -7.69 -5.56 11.04
CA GLU A 64 -7.82 -6.52 12.16
C GLU A 64 -6.64 -7.53 12.26
N GLY A 65 -5.62 -7.42 11.39
CA GLY A 65 -4.40 -8.22 11.49
C GLY A 65 -4.50 -9.64 10.93
N ASN A 66 -5.31 -9.87 9.89
CA ASN A 66 -5.37 -11.17 9.22
C ASN A 66 -4.09 -11.48 8.42
N ALA A 67 -3.16 -12.24 9.01
CA ALA A 67 -1.89 -12.61 8.39
C ALA A 67 -2.03 -13.52 7.15
N TYR A 68 -3.10 -14.32 7.08
CA TYR A 68 -3.35 -15.23 5.94
C TYR A 68 -3.69 -14.44 4.67
N LEU A 69 -4.42 -13.34 4.82
CA LEU A 69 -4.68 -12.41 3.72
C LEU A 69 -3.37 -11.85 3.13
N GLY A 70 -2.39 -11.50 3.98
CA GLY A 70 -1.07 -11.05 3.50
C GLY A 70 -0.40 -12.07 2.58
N GLN A 71 -0.42 -13.35 2.96
CA GLN A 71 0.14 -14.44 2.15
C GLN A 71 -0.60 -14.61 0.81
N ILE A 72 -1.94 -14.58 0.81
CA ILE A 72 -2.74 -14.63 -0.42
C ILE A 72 -2.36 -13.48 -1.36
N LEU A 73 -2.17 -12.28 -0.82
CA LEU A 73 -1.85 -11.10 -1.61
C LEU A 73 -0.45 -11.18 -2.22
N ARG A 74 0.54 -11.77 -1.53
CA ARG A 74 1.86 -12.06 -2.12
C ARG A 74 1.77 -12.97 -3.34
N ASP A 75 0.91 -13.99 -3.29
CA ASP A 75 0.70 -14.89 -4.43
C ASP A 75 0.05 -14.15 -5.62
N LEU A 76 -0.84 -13.19 -5.34
CA LEU A 76 -1.51 -12.36 -6.35
C LEU A 76 -0.61 -11.32 -7.02
N GLU A 77 0.52 -10.94 -6.42
CA GLU A 77 1.46 -9.97 -7.03
C GLU A 77 1.99 -10.43 -8.39
N LYS A 78 2.22 -11.73 -8.53
CA LYS A 78 2.75 -12.34 -9.75
C LYS A 78 1.64 -12.74 -10.73
N ALA A 79 0.39 -12.74 -10.28
CA ALA A 79 -0.75 -13.15 -11.08
C ALA A 79 -1.21 -12.03 -12.03
N PRO A 80 -1.65 -12.35 -13.26
CA PRO A 80 -2.32 -11.38 -14.12
C PRO A 80 -3.70 -11.06 -13.55
N ILE A 81 -3.93 -9.81 -13.14
CA ILE A 81 -5.17 -9.39 -12.44
C ILE A 81 -6.26 -8.95 -13.43
N SER A 82 -5.94 -8.00 -14.32
CA SER A 82 -6.86 -7.47 -15.33
C SER A 82 -6.12 -7.28 -16.66
N PRO A 83 -6.78 -7.52 -17.80
CA PRO A 83 -6.25 -7.11 -19.11
C PRO A 83 -6.34 -5.60 -19.34
N VAL A 84 -7.09 -4.85 -18.52
CA VAL A 84 -7.24 -3.39 -18.61
C VAL A 84 -6.18 -2.72 -17.73
N PRO A 85 -5.23 -1.94 -18.30
CA PRO A 85 -4.11 -1.37 -17.53
C PRO A 85 -4.55 -0.55 -16.31
N HIS A 86 -5.45 0.42 -16.49
CA HIS A 86 -5.90 1.28 -15.39
C HIS A 86 -6.59 0.52 -14.24
N GLU A 87 -7.36 -0.52 -14.57
CA GLU A 87 -7.99 -1.37 -13.55
C GLU A 87 -6.94 -2.23 -12.82
N SER A 88 -5.97 -2.77 -13.57
CA SER A 88 -4.85 -3.50 -13.01
C SER A 88 -4.04 -2.61 -12.05
N ASP A 89 -3.73 -1.38 -12.44
CA ASP A 89 -2.95 -0.44 -11.62
C ASP A 89 -3.72 -0.05 -10.35
N PHE A 90 -5.02 0.24 -10.48
CA PHE A 90 -5.90 0.52 -9.34
C PHE A 90 -5.93 -0.65 -8.34
N LEU A 91 -6.13 -1.88 -8.85
CA LEU A 91 -6.14 -3.08 -8.01
C LEU A 91 -4.77 -3.32 -7.37
N ARG A 92 -3.68 -3.20 -8.13
CA ARG A 92 -2.31 -3.37 -7.61
C ARG A 92 -2.01 -2.43 -6.46
N ALA A 93 -2.38 -1.15 -6.58
CA ALA A 93 -2.17 -0.17 -5.52
C ALA A 93 -2.95 -0.53 -4.24
N ASN A 94 -4.24 -0.87 -4.37
CA ASN A 94 -5.07 -1.25 -3.23
C ASN A 94 -4.59 -2.56 -2.59
N LEU A 95 -4.27 -3.57 -3.39
CA LEU A 95 -3.76 -4.86 -2.90
C LEU A 95 -2.41 -4.71 -2.19
N LEU A 96 -1.54 -3.83 -2.68
CA LEU A 96 -0.28 -3.49 -2.02
C LEU A 96 -0.54 -2.90 -0.63
N ARG A 97 -1.42 -1.89 -0.52
CA ARG A 97 -1.81 -1.29 0.77
C ARG A 97 -2.37 -2.34 1.71
N ILE A 98 -3.34 -3.13 1.26
CA ILE A 98 -4.00 -4.18 2.07
C ILE A 98 -2.96 -5.22 2.51
N ARG A 99 -2.05 -5.65 1.63
CA ARG A 99 -0.99 -6.59 1.97
C ARG A 99 -0.10 -6.05 3.07
N ILE A 100 0.36 -4.80 2.92
CA ILE A 100 1.20 -4.14 3.92
C ILE A 100 0.46 -4.04 5.27
N LEU A 101 -0.81 -3.66 5.26
CA LEU A 101 -1.63 -3.62 6.47
C LEU A 101 -1.76 -5.01 7.11
N ALA A 102 -2.07 -6.04 6.33
CA ALA A 102 -2.27 -7.41 6.80
C ALA A 102 -0.98 -8.01 7.39
N GLU A 103 0.17 -7.72 6.78
CA GLU A 103 1.48 -8.21 7.22
C GLU A 103 2.06 -7.41 8.40
N THR A 104 1.63 -6.17 8.56
CA THR A 104 2.05 -5.34 9.70
C THR A 104 1.39 -5.87 10.98
N PRO A 105 2.17 -6.24 12.02
CA PRO A 105 1.62 -6.70 13.28
C PRO A 105 0.78 -5.65 13.98
N GLY A 106 -0.24 -6.12 14.71
CA GLY A 106 -1.17 -5.28 15.47
C GLY A 106 -2.51 -5.09 14.76
N VAL A 107 -3.41 -4.40 15.45
CA VAL A 107 -4.76 -4.08 15.00
C VAL A 107 -4.98 -2.59 15.04
N PHE A 108 -5.95 -2.09 14.27
CA PHE A 108 -6.28 -0.67 14.33
C PHE A 108 -6.93 -0.31 15.67
N PRO A 109 -6.47 0.74 16.36
CA PRO A 109 -7.14 1.26 17.56
C PRO A 109 -8.35 2.15 17.23
N PHE A 110 -8.83 2.13 15.98
CA PHE A 110 -9.93 2.95 15.48
C PHE A 110 -10.68 2.24 14.35
N SER A 111 -11.90 2.70 14.05
CA SER A 111 -12.66 2.22 12.90
C SER A 111 -12.11 2.84 11.60
N PRO A 112 -11.70 2.02 10.61
CA PRO A 112 -11.20 2.52 9.32
C PRO A 112 -12.28 3.27 8.53
N PHE A 113 -13.57 2.91 8.70
CA PHE A 113 -14.69 3.51 7.98
C PHE A 113 -14.83 5.02 8.21
N ILE A 114 -14.61 5.48 9.44
CA ILE A 114 -14.69 6.91 9.80
C ILE A 114 -13.65 7.72 9.03
N ILE A 115 -12.46 7.13 8.82
CA ILE A 115 -11.38 7.80 8.10
C ILE A 115 -11.69 7.86 6.61
N GLN A 116 -12.26 6.79 6.04
CA GLN A 116 -12.67 6.76 4.63
C GLN A 116 -13.77 7.79 4.33
N GLU A 117 -14.75 7.93 5.23
CA GLU A 117 -15.86 8.89 5.07
C GLU A 117 -15.38 10.35 5.18
N HIS A 118 -14.41 10.63 6.05
CA HIS A 118 -13.91 11.97 6.32
C HIS A 118 -12.45 12.17 5.92
N LEU A 119 -12.02 11.51 4.83
CA LEU A 119 -10.62 11.43 4.40
C LEU A 119 -9.92 12.78 4.38
N LEU A 120 -10.55 13.80 3.76
CA LEU A 120 -9.96 15.13 3.63
C LEU A 120 -9.70 15.80 4.98
N ASN A 121 -10.57 15.59 5.97
CA ASN A 121 -10.40 16.16 7.31
C ASN A 121 -9.20 15.51 8.02
N PHE A 122 -9.01 14.20 7.85
CA PHE A 122 -7.85 13.51 8.41
C PHE A 122 -6.55 13.76 7.63
N LEU A 123 -6.62 14.25 6.40
CA LEU A 123 -5.44 14.69 5.64
C LEU A 123 -4.97 16.10 6.04
N GLU A 124 -5.81 16.89 6.70
CA GLU A 124 -5.42 18.21 7.18
C GLU A 124 -4.27 18.11 8.20
N GLY A 125 -3.13 18.73 7.87
CA GLY A 125 -1.91 18.68 8.67
C GLY A 125 -1.24 17.30 8.74
N ALA A 126 -1.71 16.30 7.99
CA ALA A 126 -1.12 14.96 8.01
C ALA A 126 0.30 14.92 7.41
N ASP A 127 0.70 15.95 6.65
CA ASP A 127 2.08 16.08 6.17
C ASP A 127 3.09 16.09 7.32
N LEU A 128 2.72 16.62 8.50
CA LEU A 128 3.55 16.63 9.71
C LEU A 128 4.01 15.23 10.16
N ILE A 129 3.31 14.16 9.76
CA ILE A 129 3.75 12.78 10.00
C ILE A 129 5.13 12.51 9.39
N ALA A 130 5.49 13.21 8.32
CA ALA A 130 6.82 13.13 7.70
C ALA A 130 7.97 13.50 8.64
N ASP A 131 7.69 14.24 9.72
CA ASP A 131 8.67 14.70 10.69
C ASP A 131 8.92 13.65 11.80
N LEU A 132 8.13 12.58 11.85
CA LEU A 132 8.24 11.57 12.90
C LEU A 132 9.55 10.77 12.78
N PRO A 133 10.17 10.39 13.92
CA PRO A 133 11.38 9.58 13.93
C PRO A 133 11.25 8.27 13.16
N GLN A 134 10.06 7.66 13.16
CA GLN A 134 9.78 6.42 12.46
C GLN A 134 10.05 6.54 10.96
N LEU A 135 9.90 7.73 10.36
CA LEU A 135 10.14 7.92 8.93
C LEU A 135 11.60 8.25 8.61
N THR A 136 12.47 8.44 9.61
CA THR A 136 13.92 8.67 9.42
C THR A 136 14.61 7.54 8.68
N VAL A 137 14.08 6.32 8.77
CA VAL A 137 14.57 5.13 8.06
C VAL A 137 14.38 5.21 6.55
N ILE A 138 13.48 6.08 6.06
CA ILE A 138 13.31 6.31 4.63
C ILE A 138 14.50 7.13 4.12
N HIS A 139 15.39 6.44 3.41
CA HIS A 139 16.63 7.01 2.90
C HIS A 139 16.45 7.69 1.54
N PHE A 140 17.03 8.87 1.40
CA PHE A 140 17.26 9.57 0.15
C PHE A 140 18.72 10.03 0.20
N SER A 141 19.56 9.57 -0.71
CA SER A 141 20.98 9.91 -0.69
C SER A 141 21.21 11.40 -0.99
N ARG A 142 22.35 11.93 -0.54
CA ARG A 142 22.74 13.32 -0.84
C ARG A 142 22.85 13.56 -2.35
N ASP A 143 23.36 12.59 -3.10
CA ASP A 143 23.51 12.70 -4.55
C ASP A 143 22.17 12.69 -5.28
N GLU A 144 21.18 11.92 -4.79
CA GLU A 144 19.80 11.99 -5.28
C GLU A 144 19.15 13.35 -5.02
N LEU A 145 19.46 14.01 -3.90
CA LEU A 145 18.84 15.30 -3.55
C LEU A 145 19.57 16.51 -4.15
N ARG A 146 20.84 16.35 -4.54
CA ARG A 146 21.69 17.42 -5.07
C ARG A 146 21.06 18.17 -6.26
N PRO A 147 20.41 17.52 -7.25
CA PRO A 147 19.76 18.22 -8.36
C PRO A 147 18.61 19.13 -7.93
N LEU A 148 18.01 18.86 -6.77
CA LEU A 148 16.88 19.60 -6.23
C LEU A 148 17.28 20.66 -5.21
N ALA A 149 18.57 20.77 -4.86
CA ALA A 149 19.03 21.52 -3.69
C ALA A 149 18.59 23.00 -3.67
N SER A 150 18.69 23.70 -4.81
CA SER A 150 18.29 25.10 -4.92
C SER A 150 16.78 25.29 -4.75
N GLU A 151 15.98 24.38 -5.31
CA GLU A 151 14.52 24.45 -5.28
C GLU A 151 13.95 24.00 -3.93
N LEU A 152 14.56 22.99 -3.29
CA LEU A 152 14.21 22.53 -1.95
C LEU A 152 14.54 23.59 -0.89
N ALA A 153 15.66 24.31 -1.03
CA ALA A 153 16.00 25.42 -0.15
C ALA A 153 14.96 26.55 -0.20
N GLN A 154 14.26 26.71 -1.33
CA GLN A 154 13.24 27.74 -1.54
C GLN A 154 11.81 27.20 -1.39
N TYR A 155 11.62 25.90 -1.12
CA TYR A 155 10.32 25.22 -1.12
C TYR A 155 9.50 25.45 -2.40
N ARG A 156 10.15 25.62 -3.55
CA ARG A 156 9.51 25.95 -4.84
C ARG A 156 9.99 25.00 -5.93
N LEU A 157 9.28 23.88 -6.08
CA LEU A 157 9.57 22.88 -7.10
C LEU A 157 8.96 23.22 -8.45
N SER A 158 9.81 23.27 -9.48
CA SER A 158 9.42 23.37 -10.90
C SER A 158 8.71 22.10 -11.39
N PRO A 159 7.95 22.14 -12.50
CA PRO A 159 7.33 20.95 -13.08
C PRO A 159 8.33 19.83 -13.41
N LEU A 160 9.54 20.19 -13.87
CA LEU A 160 10.60 19.23 -14.15
C LEU A 160 11.11 18.57 -12.86
N SER A 161 11.35 19.37 -11.82
CA SER A 161 11.79 18.88 -10.51
C SER A 161 10.74 18.00 -9.84
N ARG A 162 9.44 18.27 -10.05
CA ARG A 162 8.39 17.34 -9.61
C ARG A 162 8.47 15.99 -10.29
N ARG A 163 8.77 15.93 -11.59
CA ARG A 163 9.01 14.65 -12.28
C ARG A 163 10.23 13.93 -11.73
N TYR A 164 11.30 14.67 -11.42
CA TYR A 164 12.47 14.09 -10.78
C TYR A 164 12.14 13.53 -9.38
N VAL A 165 11.40 14.29 -8.56
CA VAL A 165 10.90 13.83 -7.25
C VAL A 165 10.04 12.57 -7.40
N GLN A 166 9.20 12.48 -8.43
CA GLN A 166 8.41 11.27 -8.69
C GLN A 166 9.32 10.04 -8.85
N ASN A 167 10.43 10.18 -9.57
CA ASN A 167 11.39 9.10 -9.80
C ASN A 167 12.19 8.72 -8.55
N LEU A 168 12.27 9.61 -7.55
CA LEU A 168 12.86 9.26 -6.25
C LEU A 168 11.99 8.21 -5.54
N PHE A 169 10.68 8.17 -5.77
CA PHE A 169 9.82 7.17 -5.15
C PHE A 169 9.80 5.89 -5.99
N HIS A 170 10.93 5.17 -6.05
CA HIS A 170 10.97 3.83 -6.61
C HIS A 170 10.22 2.82 -5.71
N GLN A 171 9.86 1.66 -6.27
CA GLN A 171 8.99 0.67 -5.63
C GLN A 171 9.39 0.33 -4.18
N GLU A 172 10.66 0.03 -3.92
CA GLU A 172 11.16 -0.28 -2.57
C GLU A 172 10.95 0.89 -1.58
N ARG A 173 11.16 2.13 -2.03
CA ARG A 173 10.97 3.32 -1.20
C ARG A 173 9.49 3.57 -0.94
N GLN A 174 8.64 3.34 -1.94
CA GLN A 174 7.18 3.44 -1.78
C GLN A 174 6.70 2.42 -0.74
N GLU A 175 7.11 1.17 -0.87
CA GLU A 175 6.75 0.11 0.05
C GLU A 175 7.27 0.38 1.46
N ALA A 176 8.49 0.90 1.61
CA ALA A 176 9.02 1.30 2.90
C ALA A 176 8.20 2.43 3.54
N ILE A 177 7.78 3.44 2.77
CA ILE A 177 6.92 4.53 3.25
C ILE A 177 5.57 3.98 3.71
N LEU A 178 4.91 3.18 2.88
CA LEU A 178 3.61 2.56 3.21
C LEU A 178 3.72 1.64 4.44
N SER A 179 4.81 0.86 4.55
CA SER A 179 5.04 -0.04 5.69
C SER A 179 5.22 0.74 7.00
N ASN A 180 5.95 1.85 6.96
CA ASN A 180 6.09 2.69 8.15
C ASN A 180 4.77 3.38 8.52
N LEU A 181 3.98 3.84 7.54
CA LEU A 181 2.64 4.38 7.80
C LEU A 181 1.72 3.30 8.42
N ALA A 182 1.73 2.07 7.90
CA ALA A 182 0.96 0.96 8.47
C ALA A 182 1.38 0.62 9.89
N TYR A 183 2.69 0.66 10.18
CA TYR A 183 3.21 0.52 11.53
C TYR A 183 2.66 1.62 12.44
N LEU A 184 2.65 2.88 11.99
CA LEU A 184 2.07 3.99 12.75
C LEU A 184 0.57 3.80 13.01
N CYS A 185 -0.19 3.32 12.03
CA CYS A 185 -1.62 3.04 12.19
C CYS A 185 -1.91 2.05 13.32
N LYS A 186 -1.07 1.02 13.47
CA LYS A 186 -1.31 -0.12 14.37
C LYS A 186 -0.62 0.01 15.74
N ASN A 187 0.54 0.66 15.78
CA ASN A 187 1.48 0.55 16.90
C ASN A 187 1.87 1.90 17.52
N TYR A 188 1.38 3.03 16.99
CA TYR A 188 1.71 4.33 17.55
C TYR A 188 0.80 4.71 18.74
N PRO A 189 1.32 5.37 19.80
CA PRO A 189 0.54 5.65 21.00
C PRO A 189 -0.52 6.76 20.80
N LEU A 190 -0.34 7.66 19.84
CA LEU A 190 -1.24 8.79 19.64
C LEU A 190 -2.29 8.50 18.57
N LEU A 191 -3.55 8.36 19.00
CA LEU A 191 -4.67 8.02 18.12
C LEU A 191 -4.86 8.97 16.94
N GLY A 192 -4.65 10.27 17.15
CA GLY A 192 -4.72 11.27 16.07
C GLY A 192 -3.73 10.97 14.95
N THR A 193 -2.48 10.68 15.32
CA THR A 193 -1.43 10.28 14.38
C THR A 193 -1.77 8.97 13.68
N CYS A 194 -2.30 7.97 14.38
CA CYS A 194 -2.67 6.68 13.77
C CYS A 194 -3.73 6.88 12.67
N ARG A 195 -4.74 7.71 12.94
CA ARG A 195 -5.82 8.02 11.99
C ARG A 195 -5.31 8.79 10.78
N GLN A 196 -4.48 9.81 11.00
CA GLN A 196 -3.84 10.58 9.93
C GLN A 196 -2.89 9.70 9.09
N ALA A 197 -2.15 8.77 9.71
CA ALA A 197 -1.30 7.82 9.00
C ALA A 197 -2.12 6.90 8.07
N TYR A 198 -3.30 6.48 8.52
CA TYR A 198 -4.21 5.70 7.68
C TYR A 198 -4.80 6.53 6.54
N ALA A 199 -5.18 7.80 6.81
CA ALA A 199 -5.60 8.72 5.76
C ALA A 199 -4.52 8.91 4.68
N LEU A 200 -3.24 9.01 5.09
CA LEU A 200 -2.11 9.05 4.16
C LEU A 200 -1.96 7.76 3.35
N LEU A 201 -2.13 6.58 3.98
CA LEU A 201 -2.12 5.31 3.24
C LEU A 201 -3.18 5.29 2.13
N LEU A 202 -4.39 5.76 2.41
CA LEU A 202 -5.48 5.83 1.44
C LEU A 202 -5.19 6.84 0.32
N SER A 203 -4.59 8.00 0.64
CA SER A 203 -4.32 9.04 -0.36
C SER A 203 -3.12 8.73 -1.27
N LEU A 204 -2.27 7.78 -0.89
CA LEU A 204 -1.06 7.39 -1.63
C LEU A 204 -1.27 6.23 -2.61
N ASP A 205 -2.50 5.72 -2.78
CA ASP A 205 -2.83 4.70 -3.79
C ASP A 205 -2.46 5.14 -5.23
N ASN A 206 -2.58 6.43 -5.53
CA ASN A 206 -2.22 6.95 -6.83
C ASN A 206 -0.73 7.30 -6.87
N ILE A 207 0.07 6.32 -7.27
CA ILE A 207 1.53 6.42 -7.38
C ILE A 207 1.96 7.63 -8.21
N GLU A 208 1.24 7.97 -9.29
CA GLU A 208 1.60 9.07 -10.21
C GLU A 208 1.56 10.46 -9.56
N ASN A 209 0.93 10.59 -8.39
CA ASN A 209 0.74 11.86 -7.69
C ASN A 209 1.65 12.04 -6.46
N TRP A 210 2.55 11.11 -6.16
CA TRP A 210 3.44 11.21 -4.99
C TRP A 210 4.30 12.47 -5.03
N SER A 211 4.78 12.88 -6.20
CA SER A 211 5.53 14.13 -6.40
C SER A 211 4.75 15.43 -6.13
N LYS A 212 3.42 15.35 -5.98
CA LYS A 212 2.56 16.49 -5.64
C LYS A 212 2.00 16.37 -4.24
N HIS A 213 2.14 15.20 -3.61
CA HIS A 213 1.55 14.92 -2.31
C HIS A 213 2.31 15.67 -1.21
N PRO A 214 1.66 16.50 -0.38
CA PRO A 214 2.33 17.33 0.63
C PRO A 214 3.24 16.53 1.57
N PHE A 215 2.75 15.41 2.10
CA PHE A 215 3.54 14.48 2.91
C PHE A 215 4.82 13.99 2.22
N CYS A 216 4.74 13.56 0.95
CA CYS A 216 5.91 13.09 0.19
C CYS A 216 6.93 14.21 -0.06
N LEU A 217 6.44 15.42 -0.38
CA LEU A 217 7.32 16.59 -0.55
C LEU A 217 8.01 16.95 0.77
N ARG A 218 7.31 16.84 1.89
CA ARG A 218 7.89 17.09 3.21
C ARG A 218 8.93 16.03 3.58
N LEU A 219 8.70 14.75 3.29
CA LEU A 219 9.70 13.69 3.45
C LEU A 219 11.02 14.00 2.74
N VAL A 220 10.94 14.40 1.47
CA VAL A 220 12.13 14.79 0.68
C VAL A 220 12.81 16.02 1.28
N SER A 221 12.02 17.01 1.67
CA SER A 221 12.51 18.26 2.25
C SER A 221 13.24 18.03 3.57
N ASN A 222 12.68 17.20 4.46
CA ASN A 222 13.27 16.85 5.75
C ASN A 222 14.67 16.25 5.56
N ARG A 223 14.82 15.32 4.62
CA ARG A 223 16.12 14.68 4.34
C ARG A 223 17.13 15.65 3.76
N PHE A 224 16.70 16.55 2.89
CA PHE A 224 17.56 17.61 2.38
C PHE A 224 18.08 18.50 3.53
N TRP A 225 17.20 18.94 4.43
CA TRP A 225 17.58 19.77 5.56
C TRP A 225 18.46 19.02 6.58
N ASP A 226 18.22 17.72 6.82
CA ASP A 226 19.09 16.88 7.64
C ASP A 226 20.54 16.88 7.13
N TYR A 227 20.74 16.80 5.81
CA TYR A 227 22.08 16.87 5.22
C TYR A 227 22.69 18.26 5.33
N ARG A 228 21.91 19.31 5.08
CA ARG A 228 22.39 20.69 5.20
C ARG A 228 22.81 21.03 6.62
N ALA A 229 22.07 20.56 7.62
CA ALA A 229 22.43 20.74 9.03
C ALA A 229 23.76 20.07 9.38
N LYS A 230 24.03 18.87 8.83
CA LYS A 230 25.29 18.14 9.02
C LYS A 230 26.49 18.74 8.26
N GLU A 231 26.28 19.60 7.27
CA GLU A 231 27.35 20.33 6.56
C GLU A 231 27.81 21.59 7.30
N ILE A 232 26.94 22.14 8.17
CA ILE A 232 27.18 23.39 8.90
C ILE A 232 27.85 23.12 10.27
N LEU A 233 27.68 21.92 10.81
CA LEU A 233 28.28 21.42 12.05
C LEU A 233 29.62 20.73 11.77
#